data_AF-A0A2E3XPL5-F1
#
_entry.id   AF-A0A2E3XPL5-F1
#
_cell.length_a   1.000
_cell.length_b   1.000
_cell.length_c   1.000
_cell.angle_alpha   90.00
_cell.angle_beta   90.00
_cell.angle_gamma   90.00
#
_symmetry.space_group_name_H-M   'P 1'
#
loop_
_entity.id
_entity.type
_entity.pdbx_description
1 polymer ?
#
loop_
_entity_poly.entity_id
_entity_poly.type
_entity_poly.pdbx_seq_one_letter_code
_entity_poly.pdbx_strand_id
1 'polypeptide(L)'
;MDLEFIMELKNAPAWKILRREILSKEFPKYRNKFQSLNSYQLVHVLVGENGQPIIEKQNENDTDSYLVFTEPTLATRLERVLKKEEVEERSIKLQAPQRNLKLMMLGHLIEKLKDAGAGTTVKVNPLYVEAGEGMKPFLYAEEVLFAPQFDEVTQKYLLSDPDDAKALLAIRPEDEKRFGIEIIYYLITTRGLPEDQEEKENFLRDRIEELAFMAPRVPIRRGSGSFLGILLNLENDLEERAFIRDYPMFDEYSDSIFVTSQLKILSGTLEEIHYNGDQIDTIFGPLIRWQKLADQN
;
A
#
# COMPACT_ATOMS: atom_id res chain seq x y z
N MET A 1 13.13 4.46 23.17
CA MET A 1 13.37 4.45 21.71
C MET A 1 14.77 5.00 21.50
N ASP A 2 15.54 4.46 20.55
CA ASP A 2 16.95 4.85 20.40
C ASP A 2 17.10 6.21 19.71
N LEU A 3 18.14 6.98 20.02
CA LEU A 3 18.40 8.28 19.38
C LEU A 3 18.80 8.11 17.90
N GLU A 4 19.47 6.99 17.58
CA GLU A 4 19.75 6.57 16.21
C GLU A 4 18.46 6.36 15.39
N PHE A 5 17.41 5.81 15.99
CA PHE A 5 16.12 5.57 15.34
C PHE A 5 15.48 6.88 14.82
N ILE A 6 15.55 7.97 15.59
CA ILE A 6 14.98 9.26 15.18
C ILE A 6 15.83 9.92 14.09
N MET A 7 17.14 9.71 14.11
CA MET A 7 18.04 10.23 13.09
C MET A 7 17.88 9.49 11.75
N GLU A 8 17.69 8.16 11.77
CA GLU A 8 17.38 7.37 10.56
C GLU A 8 16.05 7.79 9.92
N LEU A 9 15.01 8.04 10.72
CA LEU A 9 13.67 8.38 10.23
C LEU A 9 13.59 9.69 9.46
N LYS A 10 14.52 10.63 9.71
CA LYS A 10 14.50 11.93 9.02
C LYS A 10 14.78 11.81 7.52
N ASN A 11 15.55 10.81 7.09
CA ASN A 11 15.94 10.67 5.68
C ASN A 11 15.44 9.36 5.06
N ALA A 12 14.71 8.54 5.81
CA ALA A 12 14.16 7.29 5.31
C ALA A 12 13.00 7.54 4.34
N PRO A 13 12.88 6.74 3.26
CA PRO A 13 11.70 6.78 2.39
C PRO A 13 10.44 6.40 3.17
N ALA A 14 9.30 6.99 2.78
CA ALA A 14 8.02 6.89 3.49
C ALA A 14 7.63 5.44 3.83
N TRP A 15 7.82 4.50 2.91
CA TRP A 15 7.46 3.09 3.14
C TRP A 15 8.24 2.45 4.30
N LYS A 16 9.52 2.81 4.51
CA LYS A 16 10.33 2.30 5.64
C LYS A 16 9.82 2.84 6.97
N ILE A 17 9.35 4.10 6.98
CA ILE A 17 8.70 4.72 8.14
C ILE A 17 7.41 3.97 8.45
N LEU A 18 6.48 3.90 7.49
CA LEU A 18 5.18 3.24 7.63
C LEU A 18 5.31 1.76 8.04
N ARG A 19 6.33 1.06 7.53
CA ARG A 19 6.63 -0.33 7.89
C ARG A 19 6.93 -0.48 9.39
N ARG A 20 7.62 0.50 9.99
CA ARG A 20 7.96 0.54 11.42
C ARG A 20 6.81 1.05 12.28
N GLU A 21 5.77 1.64 11.71
CA GLU A 21 4.59 2.06 12.48
C GLU A 21 3.60 0.92 12.74
N ILE A 22 3.85 -0.27 12.18
CA ILE A 22 3.01 -1.44 12.41
C ILE A 22 3.30 -2.05 13.78
N LEU A 23 2.27 -2.05 14.65
CA LEU A 23 2.35 -2.53 16.03
C LEU A 23 2.94 -3.93 16.16
N SER A 24 2.52 -4.87 15.30
CA SER A 24 2.98 -6.25 15.36
C SER A 24 4.47 -6.42 15.02
N LYS A 25 5.07 -5.45 14.32
CA LYS A 25 6.51 -5.45 14.00
C LYS A 25 7.34 -4.90 15.15
N GLU A 26 6.91 -3.79 15.74
CA GLU A 26 7.68 -3.12 16.80
C GLU A 26 7.43 -3.64 18.22
N PHE A 27 6.27 -4.25 18.45
CA PHE A 27 5.89 -4.81 19.73
C PHE A 27 5.57 -6.31 19.55
N PRO A 28 6.56 -7.22 19.59
CA PRO A 28 6.35 -8.64 19.29
C PRO A 28 5.35 -9.35 20.23
N LYS A 29 5.17 -8.83 21.44
CA LYS A 29 4.17 -9.33 22.40
C LYS A 29 2.78 -8.76 22.18
N TYR A 30 2.64 -7.73 21.34
CA TYR A 30 1.36 -7.21 20.92
C TYR A 30 0.63 -8.30 20.13
N ARG A 31 -0.24 -9.02 20.82
CA ARG A 31 -1.19 -9.91 20.18
C ARG A 31 -2.36 -9.06 19.75
N ASN A 32 -2.93 -9.30 18.58
CA ASN A 32 -4.23 -8.77 18.22
C ASN A 32 -5.02 -9.83 17.45
N LYS A 33 -6.36 -9.78 17.55
CA LYS A 33 -7.29 -10.58 16.76
C LYS A 33 -7.69 -9.89 15.46
N PHE A 34 -7.05 -8.77 15.13
CA PHE A 34 -7.32 -8.02 13.91
C PHE A 34 -7.21 -8.90 12.67
N GLN A 35 -8.22 -8.80 11.82
CA GLN A 35 -8.26 -9.41 10.50
C GLN A 35 -8.09 -8.29 9.49
N SER A 36 -7.22 -8.49 8.48
CA SER A 36 -6.99 -7.50 7.42
C SER A 36 -8.30 -7.03 6.80
N LEU A 37 -8.34 -5.74 6.52
CA LEU A 37 -9.57 -5.15 6.02
C LEU A 37 -9.78 -5.37 4.52
N ASN A 38 -11.04 -5.50 4.11
CA ASN A 38 -11.43 -5.49 2.70
C ASN A 38 -12.33 -4.29 2.38
N SER A 39 -12.44 -3.96 1.09
CA SER A 39 -13.11 -2.74 0.61
C SER A 39 -14.60 -2.62 0.99
N TYR A 40 -15.27 -3.72 1.37
CA TYR A 40 -16.70 -3.70 1.72
C TYR A 40 -16.95 -3.55 3.23
N GLN A 41 -15.90 -3.56 4.07
CA GLN A 41 -16.07 -3.39 5.50
C GLN A 41 -16.39 -1.95 5.88
N LEU A 42 -17.22 -1.80 6.91
CA LEU A 42 -17.52 -0.52 7.51
C LEU A 42 -16.41 -0.14 8.49
N VAL A 43 -15.94 1.11 8.39
CA VAL A 43 -14.93 1.69 9.25
C VAL A 43 -15.40 3.04 9.79
N HIS A 44 -14.90 3.41 10.97
CA HIS A 44 -15.16 4.67 11.62
C HIS A 44 -13.99 5.60 11.36
N VAL A 45 -14.18 6.59 10.49
CA VAL A 45 -13.14 7.55 10.11
C VAL A 45 -13.11 8.68 11.14
N LEU A 46 -11.91 9.02 11.62
CA LEU A 46 -11.73 10.17 12.49
C LEU A 46 -11.97 11.47 11.71
N VAL A 47 -12.85 12.33 12.23
CA VAL A 47 -13.19 13.61 11.60
C VAL A 47 -13.08 14.78 12.59
N GLY A 48 -12.79 15.97 12.06
CA GLY A 48 -12.84 17.22 12.81
C GLY A 48 -14.28 17.70 13.04
N GLU A 49 -14.43 18.85 13.69
CA GLU A 49 -15.75 19.47 13.97
C GLU A 49 -16.51 19.85 12.67
N ASN A 50 -15.78 20.15 11.61
CA ASN A 50 -16.33 20.44 10.28
C ASN A 50 -16.73 19.17 9.50
N GLY A 51 -16.58 17.98 10.08
CA GLY A 51 -16.87 16.71 9.44
C GLY A 51 -15.87 16.27 8.38
N GLN A 52 -14.75 16.99 8.22
CA GLN A 52 -13.64 16.59 7.34
C GLN A 52 -12.72 15.61 8.07
N PRO A 53 -12.10 14.66 7.34
CA PRO A 53 -11.17 13.72 7.95
C PRO A 53 -9.98 14.44 8.60
N ILE A 54 -9.52 13.92 9.73
CA ILE A 54 -8.26 14.34 10.33
C ILE A 54 -7.12 13.59 9.63
N ILE A 55 -6.11 14.34 9.22
CA ILE A 55 -4.92 13.84 8.53
C ILE A 55 -3.73 14.02 9.45
N GLU A 56 -2.92 12.97 9.60
CA GLU A 56 -1.70 12.96 10.40
C GLU A 56 -0.48 12.67 9.53
N LYS A 57 0.68 13.22 9.92
CA LYS A 57 2.01 12.88 9.41
C LYS A 57 2.97 12.70 10.57
N GLN A 58 3.77 11.63 10.54
CA GLN A 58 4.78 11.38 11.56
C GLN A 58 5.99 12.32 11.41
N ASN A 59 6.33 12.71 10.18
CA ASN A 59 7.34 13.72 9.86
C ASN A 59 7.10 14.35 8.47
N GLU A 60 7.98 15.25 8.03
CA GLU A 60 7.85 15.97 6.75
C GLU A 60 7.97 15.06 5.51
N ASN A 61 8.65 13.92 5.65
CA ASN A 61 8.84 12.91 4.59
C ASN A 61 7.80 11.78 4.66
N ASP A 62 6.85 11.86 5.59
CA ASP A 62 5.78 10.88 5.75
C ASP A 62 4.59 11.19 4.83
N THR A 63 3.80 10.17 4.57
CA THR A 63 2.61 10.24 3.73
C THR A 63 1.40 10.73 4.53
N ASP A 64 0.53 11.51 3.91
CA ASP A 64 -0.74 11.92 4.50
C ASP A 64 -1.55 10.68 4.93
N SER A 65 -1.77 10.55 6.24
CA SER A 65 -2.36 9.36 6.86
C SER A 65 -3.74 9.66 7.44
N TYR A 66 -4.75 8.96 6.95
CA TYR A 66 -6.12 9.02 7.46
C TYR A 66 -6.31 7.98 8.56
N LEU A 67 -7.00 8.36 9.64
CA LEU A 67 -7.17 7.47 10.79
C LEU A 67 -8.54 6.80 10.77
N VAL A 68 -8.56 5.47 10.83
CA VAL A 68 -9.80 4.69 10.84
C VAL A 68 -9.82 3.69 11.98
N PHE A 69 -11.03 3.37 12.43
CA PHE A 69 -11.25 2.38 13.47
C PHE A 69 -12.26 1.31 13.04
N THR A 70 -11.95 0.05 13.33
CA THR A 70 -12.87 -1.07 13.09
C THR A 70 -14.05 -1.03 14.06
N GLU A 71 -13.84 -0.49 15.25
CA GLU A 71 -14.88 -0.25 16.26
C GLU A 71 -14.75 1.18 16.81
N PRO A 72 -15.86 1.88 17.11
CA PRO A 72 -15.79 3.27 17.54
C PRO A 72 -15.07 3.42 18.88
N THR A 73 -15.18 2.43 19.77
CA THR A 73 -14.53 2.41 21.08
C THR A 73 -13.01 2.38 20.99
N LEU A 74 -12.42 1.94 19.88
CA LEU A 74 -10.97 1.92 19.67
C LEU A 74 -10.39 3.33 19.52
N ALA A 75 -11.21 4.32 19.17
CA ALA A 75 -10.77 5.71 19.07
C ALA A 75 -10.35 6.31 20.42
N THR A 76 -10.75 5.72 21.56
CA THR A 76 -10.25 6.17 22.88
C THR A 76 -8.75 5.94 23.05
N ARG A 77 -8.13 5.09 22.22
CA ARG A 77 -6.68 4.89 22.21
C ARG A 77 -5.90 6.15 21.82
N LEU A 78 -6.54 7.10 21.13
CA LEU A 78 -5.95 8.38 20.77
C LEU A 78 -6.11 9.47 21.85
N GLU A 79 -6.81 9.18 22.96
CA GLU A 79 -7.05 10.16 24.03
C GLU A 79 -5.90 10.22 25.04
N ARG A 80 -5.01 9.22 25.02
CA ARG A 80 -3.83 9.18 25.88
C ARG A 80 -2.61 8.66 25.12
N VAL A 81 -1.44 9.12 25.54
CA VAL A 81 -0.16 8.55 25.12
C VAL A 81 0.11 7.33 26.00
N LEU A 82 0.39 6.19 25.37
CA LEU A 82 0.66 4.93 26.05
C LEU A 82 2.16 4.73 26.27
N LYS A 83 2.50 4.08 27.38
CA LYS A 83 3.84 3.51 27.56
C LYS A 83 3.97 2.20 26.80
N LYS A 84 5.21 1.82 26.48
CA LYS A 84 5.51 0.57 25.77
C LYS A 84 4.93 -0.65 26.48
N GLU A 85 5.02 -0.69 27.80
CA GLU A 85 4.52 -1.80 28.63
C GLU A 85 2.98 -1.90 28.54
N GLU A 86 2.28 -0.77 28.50
CA GLU A 86 0.81 -0.74 28.38
C GLU A 86 0.32 -1.27 27.03
N VAL A 87 1.09 -1.04 25.96
CA VAL A 87 0.80 -1.57 24.62
C VAL A 87 0.94 -3.09 24.61
N GLU A 88 2.01 -3.63 25.21
CA GLU A 88 2.25 -5.08 25.27
C GLU A 88 1.21 -5.81 26.14
N GLU A 89 0.75 -5.19 27.23
CA GLU A 89 -0.15 -5.82 28.22
C GLU A 89 -1.65 -5.71 27.88
N ARG A 90 -2.03 -5.00 26.80
CA ARG A 90 -3.42 -4.74 26.38
C ARG A 90 -4.30 -4.11 27.47
N SER A 91 -3.73 -3.37 28.41
CA SER A 91 -4.45 -2.80 29.57
C SER A 91 -5.27 -1.54 29.22
N ILE A 92 -5.65 -1.36 27.96
CA ILE A 92 -6.39 -0.18 27.50
C ILE A 92 -7.88 -0.37 27.77
N LYS A 93 -8.42 0.40 28.73
CA LYS A 93 -9.86 0.48 28.97
C LYS A 93 -10.52 1.22 27.81
N LEU A 94 -11.26 0.48 26.99
CA LEU A 94 -12.07 1.04 25.90
C LEU A 94 -13.35 1.65 26.47
N GLN A 95 -13.71 2.85 26.01
CA GLN A 95 -14.89 3.60 26.44
C GLN A 95 -15.54 4.28 25.23
N ALA A 96 -16.61 5.04 25.45
CA ALA A 96 -17.15 5.90 24.40
C ALA A 96 -16.11 6.99 24.06
N PRO A 97 -15.75 7.16 22.76
CA PRO A 97 -14.75 8.14 22.37
C PRO A 97 -15.30 9.56 22.50
N GLN A 98 -14.45 10.50 22.90
CA GLN A 98 -14.73 11.93 22.84
C GLN A 98 -14.51 12.51 21.44
N ARG A 99 -13.94 11.72 20.54
CA ARG A 99 -13.62 12.11 19.16
C ARG A 99 -14.83 11.94 18.25
N ASN A 100 -14.97 12.84 17.28
CA ASN A 100 -15.99 12.73 16.23
C ASN A 100 -15.58 11.64 15.23
N LEU A 101 -16.49 10.71 14.99
CA LEU A 101 -16.29 9.60 14.07
C LEU A 101 -17.39 9.60 12.99
N LYS A 102 -17.00 9.29 11.75
CA LYS A 102 -17.93 9.13 10.62
C LYS A 102 -17.86 7.70 10.09
N LEU A 103 -19.00 7.01 10.10
CA LEU A 103 -19.11 5.67 9.55
C LEU A 103 -19.14 5.71 8.01
N MET A 104 -18.30 4.91 7.36
CA MET A 104 -18.36 4.69 5.91
C MET A 104 -17.74 3.34 5.52
N MET A 105 -17.99 2.90 4.28
CA MET A 105 -17.29 1.74 3.71
C MET A 105 -15.83 2.10 3.40
N LEU A 106 -14.90 1.19 3.68
CA LEU A 106 -13.47 1.38 3.41
C LEU A 106 -13.21 1.69 1.93
N GLY A 107 -13.83 0.95 1.00
CA GLY A 107 -13.68 1.19 -0.43
C GLY A 107 -14.16 2.58 -0.87
N HIS A 108 -15.17 3.15 -0.19
CA HIS A 108 -15.63 4.52 -0.43
C HIS A 108 -14.66 5.57 0.13
N LEU A 109 -13.98 5.26 1.24
CA LEU A 109 -12.88 6.09 1.73
C LEU A 109 -11.74 6.10 0.72
N ILE A 110 -11.25 4.92 0.32
CA ILE A 110 -10.15 4.78 -0.66
C ILE A 110 -10.48 5.52 -1.97
N GLU A 111 -11.71 5.38 -2.47
CA GLU A 111 -12.18 6.10 -3.66
C GLU A 111 -12.13 7.63 -3.51
N LYS A 112 -12.36 8.16 -2.30
CA LYS A 112 -12.23 9.61 -2.05
C LYS A 112 -10.79 10.07 -1.93
N LEU A 113 -9.92 9.19 -1.44
CA LEU A 113 -8.51 9.48 -1.24
C LEU A 113 -7.74 9.57 -2.56
N LYS A 114 -8.24 8.90 -3.62
CA LYS A 114 -7.63 8.95 -4.95
C LYS A 114 -7.52 10.36 -5.53
N ASP A 115 -8.44 11.25 -5.14
CA ASP A 115 -8.55 12.63 -5.64
C ASP A 115 -7.66 13.60 -4.83
N ALA A 116 -6.89 13.10 -3.86
CA ALA A 116 -6.01 13.93 -3.03
C ALA A 116 -4.78 14.47 -3.79
N GLY A 117 -4.48 13.94 -4.98
CA GLY A 117 -3.37 14.37 -5.83
C GLY A 117 -1.98 13.96 -5.31
N ALA A 118 -1.92 13.08 -4.32
CA ALA A 118 -0.70 12.48 -3.80
C ALA A 118 -1.01 11.08 -3.25
N GLY A 119 0.02 10.24 -3.12
CA GLY A 119 -0.10 8.98 -2.38
C GLY A 119 -0.61 9.24 -0.96
N THR A 120 -1.60 8.49 -0.51
CA THR A 120 -2.18 8.61 0.84
C THR A 120 -2.26 7.24 1.49
N THR A 121 -2.22 7.22 2.82
CA THR A 121 -2.38 5.99 3.59
C THR A 121 -3.54 6.06 4.55
N VAL A 122 -3.98 4.89 4.98
CA VAL A 122 -4.98 4.72 6.03
C VAL A 122 -4.34 3.93 7.17
N LYS A 123 -4.22 4.54 8.34
CA LYS A 123 -3.76 3.90 9.58
C LYS A 123 -4.97 3.32 10.31
N VAL A 124 -4.98 1.99 10.45
CA VAL A 124 -6.08 1.24 11.06
C VAL A 124 -5.83 1.04 12.55
N ASN A 125 -6.84 1.39 13.35
CA ASN A 125 -6.85 1.30 14.81
C ASN A 125 -5.61 1.92 15.49
N PRO A 126 -5.24 3.17 15.14
CA PRO A 126 -3.99 3.75 15.60
C PRO A 126 -3.98 4.08 17.10
N LEU A 127 -2.77 4.21 17.65
CA LEU A 127 -2.51 4.63 19.03
C LEU A 127 -1.19 5.42 19.15
N TYR A 128 -1.11 6.32 20.13
CA TYR A 128 0.12 7.05 20.42
C TYR A 128 0.96 6.32 21.47
N VAL A 129 2.26 6.19 21.23
CA VAL A 129 3.24 5.62 22.17
C VAL A 129 4.32 6.64 22.48
N GLU A 130 4.76 6.66 23.74
CA GLU A 130 5.86 7.49 24.20
C GLU A 130 7.17 7.16 23.47
N ALA A 131 7.82 8.19 22.92
CA ALA A 131 9.09 8.08 22.20
C ALA A 131 10.31 8.16 23.12
N GLY A 132 10.17 8.87 24.25
CA GLY A 132 11.24 9.23 25.16
C GLY A 132 10.99 10.61 25.78
N GLU A 133 11.74 10.97 26.82
CA GLU A 133 11.58 12.26 27.49
C GLU A 133 11.82 13.44 26.53
N GLY A 134 10.85 14.36 26.45
CA GLY A 134 10.94 15.58 25.63
C GLY A 134 10.64 15.39 24.14
N MET A 135 10.25 14.18 23.71
CA MET A 135 9.95 13.87 22.31
C MET A 135 8.45 13.80 22.05
N LYS A 136 8.03 14.14 20.82
CA LYS A 136 6.63 13.95 20.41
C LYS A 136 6.30 12.45 20.39
N PRO A 137 5.09 12.05 20.80
CA PRO A 137 4.64 10.66 20.71
C PRO A 137 4.69 10.13 19.27
N PHE A 138 4.96 8.84 19.13
CA PHE A 138 4.87 8.13 17.84
C PHE A 138 3.49 7.53 17.64
N LEU A 139 2.96 7.65 16.43
CA LEU A 139 1.69 7.06 16.04
C LEU A 139 1.94 5.67 15.43
N TYR A 140 1.43 4.64 16.11
CA TYR A 140 1.47 3.26 15.61
C TYR A 140 0.08 2.81 15.18
N ALA A 141 0.01 1.84 14.27
CA ALA A 141 -1.22 1.29 13.73
C ALA A 141 -1.21 -0.25 13.73
N GLU A 142 -2.40 -0.86 13.76
CA GLU A 142 -2.54 -2.31 13.61
C GLU A 142 -2.29 -2.75 12.17
N GLU A 143 -2.72 -1.94 11.21
CA GLU A 143 -2.48 -2.09 9.78
C GLU A 143 -2.33 -0.72 9.13
N VAL A 144 -1.57 -0.67 8.04
CA VAL A 144 -1.47 0.48 7.16
C VAL A 144 -1.97 0.05 5.80
N LEU A 145 -2.88 0.79 5.21
CA LEU A 145 -3.38 0.55 3.86
C LEU A 145 -2.94 1.68 2.94
N PHE A 146 -2.66 1.36 1.68
CA PHE A 146 -2.29 2.33 0.66
C PHE A 146 -3.49 2.63 -0.23
N ALA A 147 -3.81 3.92 -0.38
CA ALA A 147 -4.80 4.36 -1.34
C ALA A 147 -4.08 4.78 -2.63
N PRO A 148 -4.41 4.15 -3.78
CA PRO A 148 -3.84 4.55 -5.05
C PRO A 148 -4.37 5.94 -5.45
N GLN A 149 -3.53 6.71 -6.13
CA GLN A 149 -3.95 7.98 -6.74
C GLN A 149 -4.51 7.73 -8.14
N PHE A 150 -5.49 8.53 -8.55
CA PHE A 150 -6.00 8.47 -9.91
C PHE A 150 -5.30 9.53 -10.77
N ASP A 151 -4.61 9.10 -11.83
CA ASP A 151 -4.02 10.02 -12.79
C ASP A 151 -5.01 10.37 -13.89
N GLU A 152 -5.38 11.64 -13.97
CA GLU A 152 -6.36 12.14 -14.94
C GLU A 152 -5.85 12.03 -16.38
N VAL A 153 -4.54 12.10 -16.61
CA VAL A 153 -3.95 12.05 -17.96
C VAL A 153 -4.08 10.64 -18.54
N THR A 154 -3.69 9.64 -17.77
CA THR A 154 -3.71 8.25 -18.19
C THR A 154 -5.02 7.52 -17.91
N GLN A 155 -5.87 8.08 -17.05
CA GLN A 155 -7.09 7.46 -16.53
C GLN A 155 -6.81 6.15 -15.78
N LYS A 156 -5.67 6.06 -15.08
CA LYS A 156 -5.22 4.87 -14.35
C LYS A 156 -5.03 5.14 -12.86
N TYR A 157 -5.08 4.06 -12.08
CA TYR A 157 -4.70 4.07 -10.67
C TYR A 157 -3.20 3.80 -10.53
N LEU A 158 -2.50 4.67 -9.80
CA LEU A 158 -1.06 4.60 -9.59
C LEU A 158 -0.74 4.52 -8.09
N LEU A 159 0.30 3.76 -7.75
CA LEU A 159 0.96 3.79 -6.44
C LEU A 159 2.24 4.64 -6.47
N SER A 160 2.79 4.88 -7.66
CA SER A 160 3.93 5.77 -7.91
C SER A 160 3.46 7.17 -8.33
N ASP A 161 4.36 8.15 -8.31
CA ASP A 161 4.09 9.53 -8.74
C ASP A 161 3.66 9.60 -10.23
N PRO A 162 2.63 10.40 -10.61
CA PRO A 162 2.21 10.53 -11.99
C PRO A 162 3.27 11.13 -12.92
N ASP A 163 4.20 11.94 -12.39
CA ASP A 163 5.32 12.47 -13.19
C ASP A 163 6.28 11.37 -13.66
N ASP A 164 6.38 10.29 -12.90
CA ASP A 164 7.15 9.12 -13.31
C ASP A 164 6.34 8.27 -14.32
N ALA A 165 5.00 8.25 -14.21
CA ALA A 165 4.08 7.44 -15.03
C ALA A 165 3.83 7.90 -16.48
N LYS A 166 4.45 9.01 -16.91
CA LYS A 166 4.22 9.60 -18.26
C LYS A 166 4.70 8.73 -19.43
N ALA A 167 5.38 7.62 -19.16
CA ALA A 167 5.78 6.66 -20.17
C ALA A 167 5.21 5.28 -19.82
N LEU A 168 4.46 4.72 -20.78
CA LEU A 168 3.97 3.34 -20.88
C LEU A 168 2.61 3.07 -20.24
N LEU A 169 1.59 2.93 -21.10
CA LEU A 169 0.41 2.14 -20.77
C LEU A 169 0.07 1.20 -21.92
N ALA A 170 0.38 -0.07 -21.71
CA ALA A 170 0.09 -1.17 -22.62
C ALA A 170 -1.40 -1.54 -22.66
N ILE A 171 -2.21 -1.12 -21.67
CA ILE A 171 -3.61 -1.52 -21.52
C ILE A 171 -4.53 -0.31 -21.54
N ARG A 172 -5.53 -0.30 -22.43
CA ARG A 172 -6.48 0.80 -22.57
C ARG A 172 -7.51 0.79 -21.43
N PRO A 173 -7.91 1.95 -20.86
CA PRO A 173 -8.93 2.02 -19.82
C PRO A 173 -10.29 1.41 -20.22
N GLU A 174 -10.62 1.42 -21.51
CA GLU A 174 -11.85 0.83 -22.03
C GLU A 174 -11.89 -0.70 -21.85
N ASP A 175 -10.73 -1.34 -21.93
CA ASP A 175 -10.63 -2.80 -21.79
C ASP A 175 -10.80 -3.21 -20.32
N GLU A 176 -10.20 -2.49 -19.37
CA GLU A 176 -10.41 -2.69 -17.93
C GLU A 176 -11.90 -2.63 -17.56
N LYS A 177 -12.61 -1.60 -18.06
CA LYS A 177 -14.05 -1.44 -17.83
C LYS A 177 -14.88 -2.57 -18.43
N ARG A 178 -14.54 -3.03 -19.65
CA ARG A 178 -15.27 -4.09 -20.34
C ARG A 178 -15.19 -5.43 -19.60
N PHE A 179 -14.04 -5.72 -18.98
CA PHE A 179 -13.80 -6.98 -18.29
C PHE A 179 -14.12 -6.95 -16.79
N GLY A 180 -14.47 -5.78 -16.26
CA GLY A 180 -14.69 -5.61 -14.81
C GLY A 180 -13.40 -5.83 -14.03
N ILE A 181 -12.29 -5.32 -14.57
CA ILE A 181 -10.94 -5.50 -14.02
C ILE A 181 -10.38 -4.14 -13.61
N GLU A 182 -9.73 -4.09 -12.45
CA GLU A 182 -9.09 -2.88 -11.94
C GLU A 182 -7.59 -3.16 -11.80
N ILE A 183 -6.76 -2.46 -12.58
CA ILE A 183 -5.30 -2.57 -12.50
C ILE A 183 -4.77 -1.37 -11.74
N ILE A 184 -4.00 -1.65 -10.70
CA ILE A 184 -3.28 -0.65 -9.93
C ILE A 184 -1.83 -0.74 -10.36
N TYR A 185 -1.28 0.36 -10.87
CA TYR A 185 0.05 0.37 -11.45
C TYR A 185 1.10 0.86 -10.47
N TYR A 186 2.27 0.22 -10.51
CA TYR A 186 3.47 0.66 -9.81
C TYR A 186 4.61 0.74 -10.82
N LEU A 187 5.31 1.86 -10.86
CA LEU A 187 6.39 2.07 -11.82
C LEU A 187 7.77 2.04 -11.17
N ILE A 188 8.69 1.37 -11.85
CA ILE A 188 10.12 1.41 -11.58
C ILE A 188 10.81 1.93 -12.84
N THR A 189 11.47 3.08 -12.72
CA THR A 189 12.21 3.70 -13.82
C THR A 189 13.70 3.76 -13.53
N THR A 190 14.49 4.03 -14.58
CA THR A 190 15.91 4.35 -14.47
C THR A 190 16.20 5.72 -13.84
N ARG A 191 15.18 6.55 -13.56
CA ARG A 191 15.37 7.89 -13.04
C ARG A 191 15.89 7.82 -11.60
N GLY A 192 17.10 8.34 -11.40
CA GLY A 192 17.76 8.34 -10.09
C GLY A 192 18.42 7.01 -9.73
N LEU A 193 18.64 6.11 -10.69
CA LEU A 193 19.50 4.95 -10.48
C LEU A 193 20.95 5.42 -10.22
N PRO A 194 21.63 4.86 -9.20
CA PRO A 194 23.06 5.06 -9.01
C PRO A 194 23.87 4.57 -10.22
N GLU A 195 24.99 5.24 -10.51
CA GLU A 195 25.94 4.80 -11.55
C GLU A 195 26.75 3.57 -11.10
N ASP A 196 26.97 3.43 -9.79
CA ASP A 196 27.67 2.29 -9.22
C ASP A 196 26.78 1.04 -9.17
N GLN A 197 27.32 -0.10 -9.59
CA GLN A 197 26.59 -1.35 -9.72
C GLN A 197 26.11 -1.89 -8.37
N GLU A 198 26.90 -1.76 -7.30
CA GLU A 198 26.53 -2.25 -5.97
C GLU A 198 25.44 -1.36 -5.36
N GLU A 199 25.55 -0.04 -5.51
CA GLU A 199 24.51 0.90 -5.10
C GLU A 199 23.20 0.68 -5.87
N LYS A 200 23.30 0.39 -7.18
CA LYS A 200 22.16 0.07 -8.05
C LYS A 200 21.44 -1.21 -7.62
N GLU A 201 22.18 -2.27 -7.32
CA GLU A 201 21.60 -3.52 -6.80
C GLU A 201 20.89 -3.31 -5.46
N ASN A 202 21.50 -2.52 -4.57
CA ASN A 202 20.88 -2.15 -3.30
C ASN A 202 19.60 -1.33 -3.49
N PHE A 203 19.58 -0.39 -4.44
CA PHE A 203 18.39 0.39 -4.78
C PHE A 203 17.25 -0.50 -5.29
N LEU A 204 17.53 -1.42 -6.21
CA LEU A 204 16.52 -2.35 -6.75
C LEU A 204 15.98 -3.27 -5.66
N ARG A 205 16.84 -3.78 -4.77
CA ARG A 205 16.41 -4.57 -3.61
C ARG A 205 15.49 -3.78 -2.69
N ASP A 206 15.80 -2.51 -2.42
CA ASP A 206 14.94 -1.62 -1.65
C ASP A 206 13.57 -1.43 -2.32
N ARG A 207 13.51 -1.34 -3.67
CA ARG A 207 12.24 -1.27 -4.42
C ARG A 207 11.44 -2.57 -4.38
N ILE A 208 12.11 -3.73 -4.40
CA ILE A 208 11.45 -5.03 -4.18
C ILE A 208 10.82 -5.06 -2.79
N GLU A 209 11.54 -4.63 -1.75
CA GLU A 209 11.00 -4.59 -0.39
C GLU A 209 9.82 -3.62 -0.23
N GLU A 210 9.90 -2.45 -0.88
CA GLU A 210 8.81 -1.47 -0.92
C GLU A 210 7.55 -2.06 -1.55
N LEU A 211 7.68 -2.64 -2.74
CA LEU A 211 6.57 -3.30 -3.44
C LEU A 211 5.97 -4.44 -2.62
N ALA A 212 6.82 -5.31 -2.08
CA ALA A 212 6.42 -6.42 -1.22
C ALA A 212 5.69 -5.94 0.04
N PHE A 213 5.99 -4.73 0.51
CA PHE A 213 5.28 -4.12 1.61
C PHE A 213 3.93 -3.53 1.19
N MET A 214 3.89 -2.78 0.09
CA MET A 214 2.72 -2.03 -0.37
C MET A 214 1.64 -2.93 -0.99
N ALA A 215 2.01 -3.84 -1.89
CA ALA A 215 1.11 -4.66 -2.69
C ALA A 215 -0.02 -5.33 -1.89
N PRO A 216 0.24 -6.10 -0.82
CA PRO A 216 -0.81 -6.77 -0.04
C PRO A 216 -1.67 -5.81 0.80
N ARG A 217 -1.30 -4.52 0.86
CA ARG A 217 -1.95 -3.47 1.67
C ARG A 217 -2.77 -2.50 0.83
N VAL A 218 -2.96 -2.80 -0.45
CA VAL A 218 -3.85 -2.04 -1.33
C VAL A 218 -5.25 -2.66 -1.27
N PRO A 219 -6.30 -1.93 -0.85
CA PRO A 219 -7.64 -2.51 -0.70
C PRO A 219 -8.28 -2.86 -2.06
N ILE A 220 -8.25 -4.15 -2.40
CA ILE A 220 -8.81 -4.66 -3.64
C ILE A 220 -10.31 -5.00 -3.48
N ARG A 221 -11.14 -4.59 -4.45
CA ARG A 221 -12.57 -4.92 -4.49
C ARG A 221 -12.76 -6.41 -4.85
N ARG A 222 -13.43 -7.18 -3.99
CA ARG A 222 -13.81 -8.57 -4.30
C ARG A 222 -14.83 -8.62 -5.44
N GLY A 223 -14.65 -9.55 -6.38
CA GLY A 223 -15.56 -9.81 -7.51
C GLY A 223 -15.14 -9.16 -8.84
N SER A 224 -14.12 -8.32 -8.84
CA SER A 224 -13.38 -7.85 -10.02
C SER A 224 -12.02 -8.54 -10.10
N GLY A 225 -11.55 -8.86 -11.30
CA GLY A 225 -10.14 -9.23 -11.47
C GLY A 225 -9.32 -7.99 -11.11
N SER A 226 -8.46 -8.06 -10.12
CA SER A 226 -7.70 -6.88 -9.70
C SER A 226 -6.24 -7.26 -9.58
N PHE A 227 -5.41 -6.53 -10.32
CA PHE A 227 -4.00 -6.86 -10.50
C PHE A 227 -3.13 -5.66 -10.17
N LEU A 228 -1.98 -5.93 -9.59
CA LEU A 228 -0.89 -4.98 -9.50
C LEU A 228 -0.05 -5.06 -10.78
N GLY A 229 -0.08 -4.00 -11.60
CA GLY A 229 0.75 -3.89 -12.79
C GLY A 229 2.09 -3.23 -12.46
N ILE A 230 3.17 -3.99 -12.42
CA ILE A 230 4.52 -3.47 -12.19
C ILE A 230 5.13 -3.11 -13.54
N LEU A 231 5.24 -1.81 -13.82
CA LEU A 231 5.88 -1.29 -15.02
C LEU A 231 7.38 -1.21 -14.76
N LEU A 232 8.17 -1.93 -15.56
CA LEU A 232 9.62 -1.93 -15.52
C LEU A 232 10.15 -1.13 -16.70
N ASN A 233 10.91 -0.09 -16.40
CA ASN A 233 11.68 0.66 -17.36
C ASN A 233 13.12 0.75 -16.85
N LEU A 234 13.81 -0.39 -16.87
CA LEU A 234 15.22 -0.51 -16.49
C LEU A 234 16.11 -0.47 -17.73
N GLU A 235 17.43 -0.42 -17.56
CA GLU A 235 18.37 -0.21 -18.67
C GLU A 235 18.37 -1.34 -19.70
N ASN A 236 18.07 -2.57 -19.28
CA ASN A 236 18.08 -3.74 -20.16
C ASN A 236 17.14 -4.88 -19.68
N ASP A 237 16.76 -5.75 -20.61
CA ASP A 237 15.86 -6.91 -20.40
C ASP A 237 16.40 -7.91 -19.37
N LEU A 238 17.73 -8.05 -19.24
CA LEU A 238 18.32 -9.00 -18.28
C LEU A 238 18.12 -8.54 -16.83
N GLU A 239 18.22 -7.23 -16.61
CA GLU A 239 17.97 -6.59 -15.32
C GLU A 239 16.49 -6.67 -14.93
N GLU A 240 15.59 -6.41 -15.88
CA GLU A 240 14.13 -6.57 -15.66
C GLU A 240 13.76 -8.01 -15.29
N ARG A 241 14.34 -9.01 -15.97
CA ARG A 241 14.11 -10.42 -15.62
C ARG A 241 14.70 -10.80 -14.26
N ALA A 242 15.87 -10.27 -13.91
CA ALA A 242 16.47 -10.49 -12.59
C ALA A 242 15.56 -9.91 -11.49
N PHE A 243 15.06 -8.70 -11.70
CA PHE A 243 14.09 -8.06 -10.79
C PHE A 243 12.84 -8.93 -10.58
N ILE A 244 12.22 -9.41 -11.68
CA ILE A 244 11.01 -10.25 -11.60
C ILE A 244 11.28 -11.53 -10.81
N ARG A 245 12.42 -12.19 -11.06
CA ARG A 245 12.78 -13.43 -10.38
C ARG A 245 12.99 -13.24 -8.88
N ASP A 246 13.57 -12.11 -8.50
CA ASP A 246 13.94 -11.83 -7.11
C ASP A 246 12.75 -11.25 -6.31
N TYR A 247 11.67 -10.82 -6.99
CA TYR A 247 10.44 -10.37 -6.34
C TYR A 247 9.72 -11.55 -5.66
N PRO A 248 9.47 -11.47 -4.33
CA PRO A 248 8.80 -12.55 -3.61
C PRO A 248 7.34 -12.62 -4.03
N MET A 249 7.02 -13.56 -4.91
CA MET A 249 5.64 -13.85 -5.29
C MET A 249 4.88 -14.36 -4.06
N PHE A 250 3.79 -13.70 -3.70
CA PHE A 250 3.00 -14.06 -2.52
C PHE A 250 2.09 -15.28 -2.74
N ASP A 251 1.97 -15.77 -3.99
CA ASP A 251 1.21 -16.97 -4.40
C ASP A 251 1.66 -17.46 -5.80
N GLU A 252 1.46 -18.75 -6.12
CA GLU A 252 1.65 -19.38 -7.44
C GLU A 252 0.72 -18.80 -8.54
N TYR A 253 -0.34 -18.07 -8.16
CA TYR A 253 -1.33 -17.46 -9.06
C TYR A 253 -1.22 -15.93 -9.22
N SER A 254 -0.12 -15.36 -8.71
CA SER A 254 0.24 -13.94 -8.69
C SER A 254 -0.80 -12.90 -9.12
N ASP A 255 -1.24 -12.10 -8.15
CA ASP A 255 -1.95 -10.83 -8.38
C ASP A 255 -1.06 -9.73 -8.99
N SER A 256 0.16 -10.05 -9.44
CA SER A 256 1.11 -9.09 -10.01
C SER A 256 1.53 -9.50 -11.42
N ILE A 257 1.44 -8.55 -12.36
CA ILE A 257 1.95 -8.69 -13.74
C ILE A 257 3.07 -7.68 -13.96
N PHE A 258 4.08 -8.06 -14.74
CA PHE A 258 5.21 -7.19 -15.05
C PHE A 258 5.15 -6.76 -16.49
N VAL A 259 5.25 -5.45 -16.75
CA VAL A 259 5.32 -4.90 -18.10
C VAL A 259 6.71 -4.37 -18.33
N THR A 260 7.46 -4.97 -19.25
CA THR A 260 8.84 -4.59 -19.53
C THR A 260 8.95 -3.37 -20.44
N SER A 261 10.15 -2.78 -20.51
CA SER A 261 10.47 -1.70 -21.46
C SER A 261 10.23 -2.08 -22.94
N GLN A 262 10.24 -3.38 -23.25
CA GLN A 262 9.90 -3.92 -24.58
C GLN A 262 8.39 -4.13 -24.80
N LEU A 263 7.54 -3.64 -23.88
CA LEU A 263 6.08 -3.83 -23.90
C LEU A 263 5.64 -5.30 -23.81
N LYS A 264 6.49 -6.18 -23.26
CA LYS A 264 6.10 -7.56 -22.97
C LYS A 264 5.45 -7.63 -21.61
N ILE A 265 4.42 -8.45 -21.49
CA ILE A 265 3.76 -8.75 -20.23
C ILE A 265 4.29 -10.09 -19.75
N LEU A 266 4.90 -10.11 -18.56
CA LEU A 266 5.48 -11.29 -17.95
C LEU A 266 4.76 -11.60 -16.63
N SER A 267 4.57 -12.88 -16.34
CA SER A 267 4.21 -13.35 -15.00
C SER A 267 5.44 -13.30 -14.06
N GLY A 268 5.22 -13.55 -12.77
CA GLY A 268 6.32 -13.76 -11.81
C GLY A 268 7.21 -14.98 -12.12
N THR A 269 6.75 -15.91 -12.96
CA THR A 269 7.53 -17.06 -13.43
C THR A 269 8.26 -16.79 -14.76
N LEU A 270 8.27 -15.52 -15.22
CA LEU A 270 8.83 -15.08 -16.50
C LEU A 270 8.11 -15.65 -17.74
N GLU A 271 6.90 -16.20 -17.58
CA GLU A 271 6.09 -16.63 -18.71
C GLU A 271 5.51 -15.40 -19.42
N GLU A 272 5.71 -15.34 -20.74
CA GLU A 272 5.18 -14.24 -21.55
C GLU A 272 3.68 -14.43 -21.78
N ILE A 273 2.92 -13.41 -21.37
CA ILE A 273 1.49 -13.30 -21.60
C ILE A 273 1.30 -12.55 -22.91
N HIS A 274 1.07 -13.29 -24.00
CA HIS A 274 0.94 -12.69 -25.32
C HIS A 274 -0.32 -11.81 -25.42
N TYR A 275 -0.09 -10.52 -25.66
CA TYR A 275 -1.11 -9.52 -25.93
C TYR A 275 -0.97 -9.00 -27.36
N ASN A 276 -1.99 -9.23 -28.18
CA ASN A 276 -2.00 -8.83 -29.58
C ASN A 276 -2.72 -7.50 -29.84
N GLY A 277 -3.19 -6.81 -28.80
CA GLY A 277 -3.93 -5.53 -28.93
C GLY A 277 -5.36 -5.65 -29.45
N ASP A 278 -5.81 -6.84 -29.85
CA ASP A 278 -7.12 -7.08 -30.45
C ASP A 278 -8.11 -7.72 -29.46
N GLN A 279 -7.64 -8.61 -28.58
CA GLN A 279 -8.45 -9.24 -27.54
C GLN A 279 -7.64 -9.42 -26.25
N ILE A 280 -8.12 -8.82 -25.17
CA ILE A 280 -7.52 -8.93 -23.83
C ILE A 280 -7.92 -10.25 -23.13
N ASP A 281 -8.80 -11.03 -23.77
CA ASP A 281 -9.23 -12.38 -23.37
C ASP A 281 -8.05 -13.36 -23.17
N THR A 282 -6.93 -13.16 -23.88
CA THR A 282 -5.72 -13.99 -23.74
C THR A 282 -4.89 -13.64 -22.51
N ILE A 283 -5.01 -12.43 -21.97
CA ILE A 283 -4.40 -12.04 -20.68
C ILE A 283 -5.27 -12.53 -19.52
N PHE A 284 -6.58 -12.26 -19.59
CA PHE A 284 -7.45 -12.41 -18.42
C PHE A 284 -8.19 -13.74 -18.33
N GLY A 285 -8.32 -14.50 -19.42
CA GLY A 285 -8.91 -15.83 -19.41
C GLY A 285 -8.19 -16.81 -18.45
N PRO A 286 -6.85 -16.84 -18.42
CA PRO A 286 -6.07 -17.58 -17.42
C PRO A 286 -6.25 -16.99 -16.01
N LEU A 287 -6.06 -15.66 -15.84
CA LEU A 287 -6.10 -15.00 -14.54
C LEU A 287 -7.48 -15.10 -13.83
N ILE A 288 -8.59 -14.97 -14.55
CA ILE A 288 -9.97 -15.11 -14.01
C ILE A 288 -10.29 -16.57 -13.65
N ARG A 289 -9.76 -17.55 -14.40
CA ARG A 289 -9.91 -18.99 -14.05
C ARG A 289 -9.14 -19.32 -12.78
N TRP A 290 -7.99 -18.67 -12.56
CA TRP A 290 -7.15 -18.87 -11.39
C TRP A 290 -7.78 -18.35 -10.10
N GLN A 291 -8.39 -17.16 -10.09
CA GLN A 291 -9.16 -16.69 -8.93
C GLN A 291 -10.34 -17.60 -8.56
N LYS A 292 -11.06 -18.14 -9.56
CA LYS A 292 -12.18 -19.07 -9.31
C LYS A 292 -11.76 -20.42 -8.71
N LEU A 293 -10.52 -20.85 -8.90
CA LEU A 293 -9.98 -22.08 -8.32
C LEU A 293 -9.50 -21.87 -6.88
N ALA A 294 -9.00 -20.68 -6.55
CA ALA A 294 -8.60 -20.32 -5.19
C ALA A 294 -9.79 -20.22 -4.22
N ASP A 295 -10.97 -19.77 -4.69
CA ASP A 295 -12.21 -19.73 -3.89
C ASP A 295 -12.83 -21.13 -3.63
N GLN A 296 -12.31 -22.19 -4.27
CA GLN A 296 -12.82 -23.57 -4.16
C GLN A 296 -11.98 -24.50 -3.27
N ASN A 297 -10.86 -24.02 -2.73
CA ASN A 297 -10.00 -24.72 -1.78
C ASN A 297 -9.98 -24.02 -0.41
#